data_AF-A0A8J3UD13-F1
#
_entry.id   AF-A0A8J3UD13-F1
#
_cell.length_a   1.000
_cell.length_b   1.000
_cell.length_c   1.000
_cell.angle_alpha   90.00
_cell.angle_beta   90.00
_cell.angle_gamma   90.00
#
_symmetry.space_group_name_H-M   'P 1'
#
loop_
_entity.id
_entity.type
_entity.pdbx_description
1 polymer ?
#
loop_
_entity_poly.entity_id
_entity_poly.type
_entity_poly.pdbx_seq_one_letter_code
_entity_poly.pdbx_strand_id
1 'polypeptide(L)'
;MEVVARLVELERLGGEGFTDELADRVAAQVSAEAMKRRLAKAVAGLSADQRDVLLLVVLADLTYEEVAQALDVPYGTVCSRFSRSRTKLREALGGVDPMLGQEGPTDG
;
A
#
# COMPACT_ATOMS: atom_id res chain seq x y z
N MET A 1 6.38 48.32 24.16
CA MET A 1 6.66 48.31 22.70
C MET A 1 7.36 47.03 22.24
N GLU A 2 8.36 46.51 22.98
CA GLU A 2 9.12 45.30 22.62
C GLU A 2 8.29 43.99 22.59
N VAL A 3 7.27 43.87 23.44
CA VAL A 3 6.38 42.69 23.48
C VAL A 3 5.45 42.62 22.27
N VAL A 4 4.99 43.78 21.77
CA VAL A 4 4.15 43.87 20.56
C VAL A 4 4.98 43.56 19.32
N ALA A 5 6.22 44.08 19.26
CA ALA A 5 7.16 43.74 18.20
C ALA A 5 7.49 42.23 18.19
N ARG A 6 7.67 41.61 19.37
CA ARG A 6 7.95 40.18 19.50
C ARG A 6 6.75 39.27 19.20
N LEU A 7 5.52 39.73 19.43
CA LEU A 7 4.29 39.04 19.01
C LEU A 7 4.11 39.11 17.49
N VAL A 8 4.32 40.29 16.88
CA VAL A 8 4.29 40.48 15.43
C VAL A 8 5.42 39.68 14.74
N GLU A 9 6.58 39.56 15.39
CA GLU A 9 7.70 38.77 14.88
C GLU A 9 7.44 37.27 15.00
N LEU A 10 6.73 36.79 16.02
CA LEU A 10 6.28 35.38 16.10
C LEU A 10 5.19 35.07 15.06
N GLU A 11 4.31 36.02 14.77
CA GLU A 11 3.32 35.90 13.67
C GLU A 11 4.00 35.96 12.28
N ARG A 12 5.06 36.76 12.10
CA ARG A 12 5.84 36.78 10.84
C ARG A 12 6.80 35.59 10.70
N LEU A 13 7.34 35.06 11.79
CA LEU A 13 8.25 33.90 11.81
C LEU A 13 7.50 32.56 11.77
N GLY A 14 6.25 32.52 12.23
CA GLY A 14 5.31 31.41 12.01
C GLY A 14 4.60 31.46 10.65
N GLY A 15 5.23 32.16 9.68
CA GLY A 15 4.66 32.56 8.40
C GLY A 15 4.31 31.41 7.47
N GLU A 16 3.67 31.76 6.36
CA GLU A 16 3.04 30.92 5.34
C GLU A 16 3.76 29.58 5.04
N GLY A 17 5.09 29.52 5.14
CA GLY A 17 5.88 28.28 5.00
C GLY A 17 5.64 27.20 6.07
N PHE A 18 5.40 27.55 7.34
CA PHE A 18 5.08 26.57 8.39
C PHE A 18 3.66 25.99 8.18
N THR A 19 2.73 26.85 7.76
CA THR A 19 1.37 26.42 7.42
C THR A 19 1.32 25.59 6.15
N ASP A 20 2.14 25.90 5.14
CA ASP A 20 2.27 25.13 3.91
C ASP A 20 2.90 23.76 4.17
N GLU A 21 3.98 23.68 4.96
CA GLU A 21 4.60 22.40 5.33
C GLU A 21 3.63 21.51 6.12
N LEU A 22 2.87 22.09 7.06
CA LEU A 22 1.84 21.37 7.78
C LEU A 22 0.72 20.90 6.83
N ALA A 23 0.28 21.75 5.90
CA ALA A 23 -0.73 21.42 4.92
C ALA A 23 -0.28 20.26 4.00
N ASP A 24 0.95 20.28 3.51
CA ASP A 24 1.54 19.21 2.70
C ASP A 24 1.61 17.89 3.46
N ARG A 25 2.03 17.92 4.73
CA ARG A 25 2.04 16.71 5.58
C ARG A 25 0.65 16.13 5.79
N VAL A 26 -0.34 16.99 6.07
CA VAL A 26 -1.73 16.56 6.22
C VAL A 26 -2.26 16.00 4.90
N ALA A 27 -1.99 16.65 3.77
CA ALA A 27 -2.40 16.18 2.44
C ALA A 27 -1.77 14.83 2.11
N ALA A 28 -0.49 14.63 2.42
CA ALA A 28 0.19 13.34 2.27
C ALA A 28 -0.43 12.26 3.16
N GLN A 29 -0.74 12.57 4.42
CA GLN A 29 -1.40 11.62 5.33
C GLN A 29 -2.80 11.23 4.85
N VAL A 30 -3.61 12.19 4.41
CA VAL A 30 -4.95 11.95 3.86
C VAL A 30 -4.88 11.09 2.60
N SER A 31 -3.90 11.36 1.73
CA SER A 31 -3.67 10.59 0.50
C SER A 31 -3.24 9.16 0.80
N ALA A 32 -2.31 8.97 1.74
CA ALA A 32 -1.87 7.65 2.19
C ALA A 32 -3.04 6.84 2.78
N GLU A 33 -3.89 7.49 3.58
CA GLU A 33 -5.06 6.83 4.17
C GLU A 33 -6.11 6.47 3.12
N ALA A 34 -6.32 7.34 2.12
CA ALA A 34 -7.16 7.02 0.97
C ALA A 34 -6.62 5.81 0.19
N MET A 35 -5.30 5.73 0.00
CA MET A 35 -4.65 4.61 -0.66
C MET A 35 -4.81 3.30 0.11
N LYS A 36 -4.61 3.32 1.44
CA LYS A 36 -4.85 2.17 2.32
C LYS A 36 -6.29 1.67 2.23
N ARG A 37 -7.28 2.56 2.25
CA ARG A 37 -8.69 2.18 2.10
C ARG A 37 -8.98 1.54 0.74
N ARG A 38 -8.40 2.07 -0.35
CA ARG A 38 -8.54 1.48 -1.70
C ARG A 38 -7.92 0.09 -1.76
N LEU A 39 -6.73 -0.10 -1.20
CA LEU A 39 -6.07 -1.39 -1.12
C LEU A 39 -6.89 -2.39 -0.31
N ALA A 40 -7.34 -2.01 0.90
CA ALA A 40 -8.15 -2.87 1.76
C ALA A 40 -9.44 -3.33 1.05
N LYS A 41 -10.13 -2.41 0.36
CA LYS A 41 -11.30 -2.73 -0.45
C LYS A 41 -10.98 -3.68 -1.60
N ALA A 42 -9.84 -3.50 -2.27
CA ALA A 42 -9.40 -4.35 -3.37
C ALA A 42 -9.09 -5.78 -2.90
N VAL A 43 -8.38 -5.93 -1.77
CA VAL A 43 -8.10 -7.23 -1.14
C VAL A 43 -9.40 -7.93 -0.72
N ALA A 44 -10.35 -7.18 -0.15
CA ALA A 44 -11.67 -7.71 0.22
C ALA A 44 -12.49 -8.16 -1.01
N GLY A 45 -12.24 -7.59 -2.19
CA GLY A 45 -12.87 -7.96 -3.46
C GLY A 45 -12.23 -9.15 -4.19
N LEU A 46 -11.12 -9.69 -3.67
CA LEU A 46 -10.54 -10.93 -4.18
C LEU A 46 -11.44 -12.12 -3.82
N SER A 47 -11.49 -13.12 -4.70
CA SER A 47 -12.06 -14.43 -4.33
C SER A 47 -11.24 -15.05 -3.19
N ALA A 48 -11.82 -15.96 -2.41
CA ALA A 48 -11.12 -16.65 -1.33
C ALA A 48 -9.78 -17.24 -1.82
N ASP A 49 -9.81 -18.04 -2.88
CA ASP A 49 -8.63 -18.63 -3.51
C ASP A 49 -7.54 -17.62 -3.94
N GLN A 50 -7.95 -16.44 -4.40
CA GLN A 50 -7.03 -15.37 -4.81
C GLN A 50 -6.37 -14.71 -3.61
N ARG A 51 -7.15 -14.55 -2.54
CA ARG A 51 -6.73 -13.97 -1.27
C ARG A 51 -5.80 -14.90 -0.52
N ASP A 52 -6.10 -16.20 -0.47
CA ASP A 52 -5.28 -17.18 0.23
C ASP A 52 -3.88 -17.26 -0.40
N VAL A 53 -3.80 -17.40 -1.73
CA VAL A 53 -2.53 -17.36 -2.47
C VAL A 53 -1.79 -16.05 -2.22
N LEU A 54 -2.48 -14.91 -2.27
CA LEU A 54 -1.87 -13.61 -2.03
C LEU A 54 -1.27 -13.49 -0.62
N LEU A 55 -2.03 -13.86 0.41
CA LEU A 55 -1.63 -13.69 1.81
C LEU A 55 -0.50 -14.65 2.18
N LEU A 56 -0.53 -15.88 1.67
CA LEU A 56 0.55 -16.84 1.92
C LEU A 56 1.87 -16.38 1.29
N VAL A 57 1.84 -15.81 0.09
CA VAL A 57 3.06 -15.26 -0.55
C VAL A 57 3.52 -13.99 0.17
N VAL A 58 2.64 -13.03 0.41
CA VAL A 58 3.06 -11.68 0.84
C VAL A 58 3.22 -11.54 2.36
N LEU A 59 2.40 -12.24 3.15
CA LEU A 59 2.45 -12.14 4.62
C LEU A 59 3.18 -13.32 5.26
N ALA A 60 3.11 -14.50 4.65
CA ALA A 60 3.80 -15.70 5.17
C ALA A 60 5.12 -16.01 4.44
N ASP A 61 5.47 -15.23 3.41
CA ASP A 61 6.74 -15.35 2.65
C ASP A 61 6.98 -16.76 2.08
N LEU A 62 5.89 -17.48 1.75
CA LEU A 62 5.98 -18.82 1.19
C LEU A 62 6.30 -18.78 -0.31
N THR A 63 7.07 -19.76 -0.77
CA THR A 63 7.28 -19.96 -2.22
C THR A 63 6.01 -20.43 -2.92
N TYR A 64 5.97 -20.32 -4.24
CA TYR A 64 4.82 -20.82 -5.00
C TYR A 64 4.67 -22.35 -4.88
N GLU A 65 5.77 -23.11 -4.73
CA GLU A 65 5.72 -24.54 -4.42
C GLU A 65 5.11 -24.80 -3.04
N GLU A 66 5.54 -24.07 -2.01
CA GLU A 66 5.02 -24.21 -0.65
C GLU A 66 3.53 -23.85 -0.58
N VAL A 67 3.10 -22.81 -1.30
CA VAL A 67 1.69 -22.44 -1.42
C VAL A 67 0.89 -23.51 -2.16
N ALA A 68 1.44 -24.08 -3.24
CA ALA A 68 0.80 -25.17 -3.96
C ALA A 68 0.57 -26.39 -3.05
N GLN A 69 1.57 -26.72 -2.24
CA GLN A 69 1.48 -27.80 -1.25
C GLN A 69 0.49 -27.48 -0.12
N ALA A 70 0.54 -26.27 0.44
CA ALA A 70 -0.31 -25.85 1.55
C ALA A 70 -1.80 -25.80 1.18
N LEU A 71 -2.10 -25.42 -0.07
CA LEU A 71 -3.47 -25.31 -0.58
C LEU A 71 -3.96 -26.56 -1.33
N ASP A 72 -3.11 -27.58 -1.51
CA ASP A 72 -3.37 -28.77 -2.31
C ASP A 72 -3.88 -28.46 -3.73
N VAL A 73 -3.14 -27.59 -4.44
CA VAL A 73 -3.46 -27.19 -5.82
C VAL A 73 -2.24 -27.20 -6.73
N PRO A 74 -2.41 -27.33 -8.06
CA PRO A 74 -1.27 -27.29 -8.99
C PRO A 74 -0.51 -25.97 -8.94
N TYR A 75 0.81 -26.01 -9.13
CA TYR A 75 1.69 -24.83 -9.22
C TYR A 75 1.16 -23.76 -10.18
N GLY A 76 0.76 -24.14 -11.40
CA GLY A 76 0.18 -23.20 -12.38
C GLY A 76 -1.14 -22.54 -11.91
N THR A 77 -1.88 -23.18 -11.00
CA THR A 77 -3.05 -22.61 -10.35
C THR A 77 -2.64 -21.50 -9.38
N VAL A 78 -1.56 -21.68 -8.62
CA VAL A 78 -0.97 -20.65 -7.76
C VAL A 78 -0.56 -19.45 -8.61
N CYS A 79 0.26 -19.65 -9.66
CA CYS A 79 0.71 -18.57 -10.55
C CYS A 79 -0.47 -17.78 -11.15
N SER A 80 -1.48 -18.50 -11.66
CA SER A 80 -2.63 -17.85 -12.30
C SER A 80 -3.54 -17.14 -11.29
N ARG A 81 -3.71 -17.66 -10.07
CA ARG A 81 -4.45 -16.98 -8.99
C ARG A 81 -3.68 -15.73 -8.53
N PHE A 82 -2.38 -15.84 -8.28
CA PHE A 82 -1.52 -14.73 -7.87
C PHE A 82 -1.51 -13.60 -8.92
N SER A 83 -1.30 -13.94 -10.20
CA SER A 83 -1.33 -12.97 -11.30
C SER A 83 -2.67 -12.21 -11.40
N ARG A 84 -3.79 -12.91 -11.21
CA ARG A 84 -5.13 -12.29 -11.18
C ARG A 84 -5.33 -11.41 -9.95
N SER A 85 -4.84 -11.83 -8.78
CA SER A 85 -4.84 -10.99 -7.57
C SER A 85 -4.06 -9.70 -7.80
N ARG A 86 -2.82 -9.81 -8.31
CA ARG A 86 -1.95 -8.66 -8.61
C ARG A 86 -2.61 -7.70 -9.60
N THR A 87 -3.20 -8.22 -10.67
CA THR A 87 -3.92 -7.41 -11.67
C THR A 87 -5.04 -6.60 -11.04
N LYS A 88 -5.90 -7.25 -10.23
CA LYS A 88 -7.01 -6.58 -9.54
C LYS A 88 -6.55 -5.49 -8.57
N LEU A 89 -5.48 -5.77 -7.81
CA LEU A 89 -4.92 -4.77 -6.89
C LEU A 89 -4.35 -3.57 -7.67
N ARG A 90 -3.58 -3.82 -8.72
CA ARG A 90 -3.01 -2.76 -9.57
C ARG A 90 -4.09 -1.86 -10.18
N GLU A 91 -5.18 -2.45 -10.67
CA GLU A 91 -6.31 -1.71 -11.21
C GLU A 91 -6.98 -0.83 -10.15
N ALA A 92 -7.25 -1.37 -8.96
CA ALA A 92 -7.87 -0.61 -7.86
C ALA A 92 -7.01 0.57 -7.38
N LEU A 93 -5.70 0.44 -7.52
CA LEU A 93 -4.69 1.42 -7.13
C LEU A 93 -4.27 2.39 -8.25
N GLY A 94 -4.98 2.39 -9.39
CA GLY A 94 -4.74 3.36 -10.46
C GLY A 94 -3.48 3.08 -11.28
N GLY A 95 -3.12 1.80 -11.44
CA GLY A 95 -1.97 1.38 -12.23
C GLY A 95 -0.68 1.18 -11.41
N VAL A 96 -0.67 1.62 -10.15
CA VAL A 96 0.40 1.32 -9.20
C VAL A 96 0.31 -0.15 -8.81
N ASP A 97 1.35 -0.92 -9.13
CA ASP A 97 1.46 -2.29 -8.66
C ASP A 97 2.00 -2.26 -7.22
N PRO A 98 1.20 -2.66 -6.21
CA PRO A 98 1.60 -2.59 -4.81
C PRO A 98 2.65 -3.66 -4.43
N MET A 99 3.01 -4.54 -5.37
CA MET A 99 3.97 -5.63 -5.15
C MET A 99 5.35 -5.34 -5.75
N LEU A 100 5.55 -4.19 -6.41
CA LEU A 100 6.86 -3.80 -6.95
C LEU A 100 7.85 -3.60 -5.79
N GLY A 101 8.81 -4.53 -5.67
CA GLY A 101 9.77 -4.61 -4.57
C GLY A 101 9.95 -6.02 -4.01
N GLN A 102 9.09 -6.96 -4.39
CA GLN A 102 9.29 -8.39 -4.20
C GLN A 102 9.58 -8.96 -5.59
N GLU A 103 10.82 -9.37 -5.88
CA GLU A 103 10.98 -10.46 -6.86
C GLU A 103 10.06 -11.55 -6.31
N GLY A 104 9.03 -11.95 -7.07
CA GLY A 104 8.13 -13.02 -6.62
C GLY A 104 9.00 -14.18 -6.12
N PRO A 105 8.60 -14.87 -5.04
CA PRO A 105 9.46 -15.83 -4.35
C PRO A 105 10.15 -16.68 -5.40
N THR A 106 11.48 -16.59 -5.46
CA THR A 106 12.24 -17.17 -6.56
C THR A 106 11.96 -18.66 -6.60
N ASP A 107 11.23 -19.08 -7.64
CA ASP A 107 10.95 -20.47 -7.99
C ASP A 107 12.27 -21.26 -7.85
N GLY A 108 12.37 -22.05 -6.78
CA GLY A 108 13.56 -22.80 -6.38
C GLY A 108 13.38 -24.29 -6.60
#